data_AF-A0A7S6RZI2-F1
#
_entry.id   AF-A0A7S6RZI2-F1
#
_cell.length_a   1.000
_cell.length_b   1.000
_cell.length_c   1.000
_cell.angle_alpha   90.00
_cell.angle_beta   90.00
_cell.angle_gamma   90.00
#
_symmetry.space_group_name_H-M   'P 1'
#
loop_
_entity.id
_entity.type
_entity.pdbx_description
1 polymer ?
#
loop_
_entity_poly.entity_id
_entity_poly.type
_entity_poly.pdbx_seq_one_letter_code
_entity_poly.pdbx_strand_id
1 'polypeptide(L)'
;MTKLDVILPAGGKIDENYARVVGTRRKPLVKFDGRTVLDRTLTTLRDSGRVGRIVLVGPDDILNHPDAAPADVKVKEGSTGPENIFRGLDSLIELGEQPERVLICTADLPFLTVESIGAFLDKCPTNRDFCIPLIAYEDYAESYPQASATFVTLRDGTYTTGCLFNVGTRALQKAIHHVDQVFVNRKSKFGLARLLGWRFVALYLTKRLTIRDIEDKVMELLQCSGAAVLDSAPELAYDIDYIEDYYYAINYLRSSRKVAAIH
;
A
#
# COMPACT_ATOMS: atom_id res chain seq x y z
N MET A 1 9.96 20.68 1.79
CA MET A 1 9.91 19.52 0.88
C MET A 1 8.91 19.82 -0.22
N THR A 2 9.24 19.47 -1.47
CA THR A 2 8.26 19.49 -2.57
C THR A 2 7.17 18.47 -2.27
N LYS A 3 5.91 18.86 -2.49
CA LYS A 3 4.77 17.95 -2.35
C LYS A 3 4.85 16.83 -3.38
N LEU A 4 4.46 15.61 -2.99
CA LEU A 4 4.44 14.44 -3.89
C LEU A 4 3.04 14.25 -4.50
N ASP A 5 2.97 14.07 -5.81
CA ASP A 5 1.72 13.62 -6.44
C ASP A 5 1.41 12.17 -6.03
N VAL A 6 0.12 11.85 -5.92
CA VAL A 6 -0.38 10.55 -5.44
C VAL A 6 -1.07 9.80 -6.56
N ILE A 7 -0.80 8.50 -6.65
CA ILE A 7 -1.58 7.54 -7.41
C ILE A 7 -2.30 6.64 -6.41
N LEU A 8 -3.63 6.63 -6.45
CA LEU A 8 -4.50 5.90 -5.53
C LEU A 8 -5.33 4.85 -6.30
N PRO A 9 -4.86 3.61 -6.46
CA PRO A 9 -5.66 2.52 -7.01
C PRO A 9 -6.78 2.12 -6.03
N ALA A 10 -8.03 2.20 -6.49
CA ALA A 10 -9.23 1.98 -5.69
C ALA A 10 -10.16 0.92 -6.32
N GLY A 11 -9.59 -0.04 -7.04
CA GLY A 11 -10.33 -1.13 -7.71
C GLY A 11 -10.70 -2.32 -6.82
N GLY A 12 -10.28 -2.31 -5.55
CA GLY A 12 -10.41 -3.43 -4.62
C GLY A 12 -11.84 -3.94 -4.46
N LYS A 13 -12.00 -5.27 -4.48
CA LYS A 13 -13.28 -5.95 -4.27
C LYS A 13 -13.17 -6.87 -3.06
N ILE A 14 -14.29 -7.06 -2.38
CA ILE A 14 -14.44 -8.00 -1.27
C ILE A 14 -15.36 -9.16 -1.67
N ASP A 15 -15.27 -10.28 -0.97
CA ASP A 15 -16.11 -11.44 -1.24
C ASP A 15 -17.59 -11.19 -0.84
N GLU A 16 -18.48 -12.09 -1.27
CA GLU A 16 -19.92 -11.94 -1.08
C GLU A 16 -20.36 -11.96 0.39
N ASN A 17 -19.70 -12.75 1.24
CA ASN A 17 -20.05 -12.84 2.65
C ASN A 17 -19.70 -11.53 3.36
N TYR A 18 -18.52 -10.99 3.06
CA TYR A 18 -18.12 -9.68 3.56
C TYR A 18 -19.04 -8.57 3.03
N ALA A 19 -19.31 -8.55 1.71
CA ALA A 19 -20.17 -7.55 1.08
C ALA A 19 -21.60 -7.50 1.67
N ARG A 20 -22.18 -8.64 2.03
CA ARG A 20 -23.50 -8.70 2.70
C ARG A 20 -23.53 -7.99 4.05
N VAL A 21 -22.40 -7.95 4.76
CA VAL A 21 -22.30 -7.31 6.08
C VAL A 21 -22.09 -5.81 5.98
N VAL A 22 -21.27 -5.36 5.03
CA VAL A 22 -20.91 -3.92 4.89
C VAL A 22 -21.74 -3.17 3.87
N GLY A 23 -22.57 -3.86 3.08
CA GLY A 23 -23.50 -3.26 2.12
C GLY A 23 -22.86 -2.75 0.82
N THR A 24 -21.62 -3.15 0.52
CA THR A 24 -20.90 -2.80 -0.71
C THR A 24 -20.01 -3.94 -1.15
N ARG A 25 -19.71 -4.07 -2.44
CA ARG A 25 -18.69 -5.00 -2.96
C ARG A 25 -17.32 -4.35 -3.14
N ARG A 26 -17.22 -3.04 -2.93
CA ARG A 26 -16.00 -2.27 -3.14
C ARG A 26 -15.29 -2.05 -1.81
N LYS A 27 -14.06 -2.57 -1.70
CA LYS A 27 -13.21 -2.43 -0.51
C LYS A 27 -13.07 -0.96 -0.07
N PRO A 28 -12.83 0.01 -0.98
CA PRO A 28 -12.68 1.42 -0.57
C PRO A 28 -13.98 2.07 -0.07
N LEU A 29 -15.16 1.54 -0.43
CA LEU A 29 -16.45 2.07 0.02
C LEU A 29 -16.93 1.45 1.33
N VAL A 30 -16.16 0.52 1.92
CA VAL A 30 -16.48 -0.01 3.25
C VAL A 30 -16.49 1.17 4.23
N LYS A 31 -17.56 1.26 5.03
CA LYS A 31 -17.69 2.31 6.03
C LYS A 31 -16.97 1.92 7.30
N PHE A 32 -16.03 2.76 7.72
CA PHE A 32 -15.34 2.67 8.99
C PHE A 32 -15.54 3.98 9.74
N ASP A 33 -16.08 3.90 10.95
CA ASP A 33 -16.38 5.08 11.78
C ASP A 33 -17.27 6.14 11.09
N GLY A 34 -18.29 5.68 10.36
CA GLY A 34 -19.26 6.56 9.69
C GLY A 34 -18.80 7.14 8.36
N ARG A 35 -17.51 7.01 8.00
CA ARG A 35 -16.93 7.46 6.72
C ARG A 35 -16.51 6.27 5.88
N THR A 36 -16.46 6.40 4.55
CA THR A 36 -15.83 5.34 3.74
C THR A 36 -14.31 5.37 3.93
N VAL A 37 -13.66 4.22 3.77
CA VAL A 37 -12.19 4.17 3.80
C VAL A 37 -11.58 5.02 2.68
N LEU A 38 -12.25 5.13 1.53
CA LEU A 38 -11.88 6.02 0.42
C LEU A 38 -11.85 7.50 0.85
N ASP A 39 -12.96 8.03 1.36
CA ASP A 39 -13.08 9.41 1.83
C ASP A 39 -11.99 9.73 2.85
N ARG A 40 -11.82 8.81 3.80
CA ARG A 40 -10.85 8.95 4.86
C ARG A 40 -9.42 8.97 4.33
N THR A 41 -9.07 8.04 3.43
CA THR A 41 -7.73 7.98 2.82
C THR A 41 -7.42 9.27 2.06
N LEU A 42 -8.35 9.72 1.22
CA LEU A 42 -8.22 10.95 0.45
C LEU A 42 -8.07 12.18 1.35
N THR A 43 -8.89 12.27 2.40
CA THR A 43 -8.83 13.38 3.37
C THR A 43 -7.50 13.37 4.12
N THR A 44 -7.07 12.23 4.66
CA THR A 44 -5.80 12.12 5.38
C THR A 44 -4.60 12.47 4.49
N LEU A 45 -4.61 12.04 3.23
CA LEU A 45 -3.58 12.43 2.25
C LEU A 45 -3.54 13.95 2.09
N ARG A 46 -4.69 14.62 1.91
CA ARG A 46 -4.76 16.08 1.80
C ARG A 46 -4.28 16.80 3.06
N ASP A 47 -4.80 16.38 4.21
CA ASP A 47 -4.50 16.97 5.51
C ASP A 47 -3.03 16.79 5.91
N SER A 48 -2.33 15.81 5.32
CA SER A 48 -0.90 15.63 5.56
C SER A 48 -0.05 16.84 5.19
N GLY A 49 -0.52 17.67 4.26
CA GLY A 49 0.26 18.77 3.69
C GLY A 49 1.47 18.31 2.87
N ARG A 50 1.71 17.00 2.74
CA ARG A 50 2.85 16.39 2.02
C ARG A 50 2.55 16.08 0.56
N VAL A 51 1.27 16.08 0.16
CA VAL A 51 0.85 15.64 -1.18
C VAL A 51 0.40 16.79 -2.07
N GLY A 52 0.66 16.62 -3.37
CA GLY A 52 0.29 17.51 -4.47
C GLY A 52 -1.03 17.07 -5.09
N ARG A 53 -1.01 16.69 -6.36
CA ARG A 53 -2.18 16.17 -7.07
C ARG A 53 -2.50 14.74 -6.61
N ILE A 54 -3.77 14.35 -6.59
CA ILE A 54 -4.21 12.98 -6.33
C ILE A 54 -4.94 12.44 -7.55
N VAL A 55 -4.38 11.38 -8.14
CA VAL A 55 -5.00 10.59 -9.21
C VAL A 55 -5.67 9.37 -8.62
N LEU A 56 -6.99 9.35 -8.64
CA LEU A 56 -7.80 8.20 -8.25
C LEU A 56 -8.01 7.29 -9.46
N VAL A 57 -7.59 6.03 -9.34
CA VAL A 57 -7.73 5.03 -10.40
C VAL A 57 -8.75 3.99 -9.97
N GLY A 58 -9.87 3.87 -10.67
CA GLY A 58 -10.95 2.99 -10.23
C GLY A 58 -12.06 2.79 -11.26
N PRO A 59 -13.05 1.95 -10.93
CA PRO A 59 -14.24 1.74 -11.74
C PRO A 59 -15.24 2.88 -11.61
N ASP A 60 -16.18 2.96 -12.54
CA ASP A 60 -17.13 4.08 -12.66
C ASP A 60 -17.95 4.32 -11.36
N ASP A 61 -18.28 3.28 -10.60
CA ASP A 61 -18.99 3.41 -9.31
C ASP A 61 -18.12 4.01 -8.19
N ILE A 62 -16.79 3.84 -8.25
CA ILE A 62 -15.85 4.53 -7.35
C ILE A 62 -15.64 5.98 -7.81
N LEU A 63 -15.36 6.18 -9.09
CA LEU A 63 -15.03 7.51 -9.63
C LEU A 63 -16.19 8.50 -9.48
N ASN A 64 -17.43 8.03 -9.61
CA ASN A 64 -18.63 8.84 -9.48
C ASN A 64 -19.16 8.95 -8.04
N HIS A 65 -18.55 8.26 -7.07
CA HIS A 65 -18.96 8.35 -5.67
C HIS A 65 -18.65 9.74 -5.09
N PRO A 66 -19.53 10.35 -4.27
CA PRO A 66 -19.27 11.66 -3.66
C PRO A 66 -17.95 11.73 -2.88
N ASP A 67 -17.62 10.66 -2.16
CA ASP A 67 -16.37 10.53 -1.39
C ASP A 67 -15.09 10.56 -2.23
N ALA A 68 -15.19 10.43 -3.56
CA ALA A 68 -14.07 10.61 -4.47
C ALA A 68 -13.80 12.08 -4.83
N ALA A 69 -14.60 13.03 -4.32
CA ALA A 69 -14.46 14.46 -4.61
C ALA A 69 -13.09 15.06 -4.29
N PRO A 70 -12.34 14.63 -3.25
CA PRO A 70 -11.02 15.19 -2.99
C PRO A 70 -9.93 14.77 -4.00
N ALA A 71 -10.19 13.86 -4.95
CA ALA A 71 -9.25 13.52 -6.01
C ALA A 71 -9.27 14.58 -7.13
N ASP A 72 -8.09 15.00 -7.61
CA ASP A 72 -7.99 15.99 -8.69
C ASP A 72 -8.29 15.37 -10.05
N VAL A 73 -7.90 14.10 -10.21
CA VAL A 73 -7.97 13.38 -11.48
C VAL A 73 -8.56 12.00 -11.24
N LYS A 74 -9.46 11.59 -12.12
CA LYS A 74 -10.18 10.32 -12.03
C LYS A 74 -9.93 9.53 -13.30
N VAL A 75 -9.28 8.38 -13.16
CA VAL A 75 -8.85 7.54 -14.27
C VAL A 75 -9.52 6.18 -14.16
N LYS A 76 -10.02 5.68 -15.29
CA LYS A 76 -10.65 4.37 -15.33
C LYS A 76 -9.63 3.26 -15.10
N GLU A 77 -9.97 2.33 -14.21
CA GLU A 77 -9.12 1.17 -13.94
C GLU A 77 -8.88 0.30 -15.19
N GLY A 78 -7.70 -0.30 -15.21
CA GLY A 78 -7.34 -1.41 -16.07
C GLY A 78 -7.69 -2.76 -15.46
N SER A 79 -7.04 -3.80 -15.97
CA SER A 79 -7.27 -5.20 -15.60
C SER A 79 -6.46 -5.67 -14.39
N THR A 80 -5.38 -4.97 -14.04
CA THR A 80 -4.45 -5.37 -12.97
C THR A 80 -4.02 -4.20 -12.08
N GLY A 81 -3.51 -4.52 -10.90
CA GLY A 81 -2.94 -3.53 -9.98
C GLY A 81 -1.78 -2.72 -10.59
N PRO A 82 -0.76 -3.36 -11.19
CA PRO A 82 0.30 -2.65 -11.91
C PRO A 82 -0.24 -1.74 -13.01
N GLU A 83 -1.17 -2.23 -13.86
CA GLU A 83 -1.77 -1.42 -14.91
C GLU A 83 -2.46 -0.16 -14.35
N ASN A 84 -3.13 -0.28 -13.20
CA ASN A 84 -3.74 0.87 -12.53
C ASN A 84 -2.71 1.91 -12.07
N ILE A 85 -1.56 1.47 -11.56
CA ILE A 85 -0.46 2.37 -11.17
C ILE A 85 0.06 3.11 -12.40
N PHE A 86 0.27 2.41 -13.51
CA PHE A 86 0.78 3.03 -14.75
C PHE A 86 -0.21 4.01 -15.37
N ARG A 87 -1.50 3.67 -15.43
CA ARG A 87 -2.54 4.60 -15.87
C ARG A 87 -2.58 5.88 -15.02
N GLY A 88 -2.35 5.74 -13.72
CA GLY A 88 -2.23 6.89 -12.83
C GLY A 88 -1.00 7.76 -13.13
N LEU A 89 0.14 7.14 -13.39
CA LEU A 89 1.37 7.83 -13.76
C LEU A 89 1.25 8.54 -15.12
N ASP A 90 0.71 7.86 -16.13
CA ASP A 90 0.50 8.41 -17.47
C ASP A 90 -0.37 9.66 -17.39
N SER A 91 -1.45 9.62 -16.59
CA SER A 91 -2.31 10.78 -16.37
C SER A 91 -1.59 11.95 -15.70
N LEU A 92 -0.66 11.69 -14.75
CA LEU A 92 0.16 12.77 -14.16
C LEU A 92 1.10 13.41 -15.20
N ILE A 93 1.66 12.61 -16.10
CA ILE A 93 2.55 13.06 -17.18
C ILE A 93 1.75 13.88 -18.20
N GLU A 94 0.53 13.47 -18.55
CA GLU A 94 -0.34 14.23 -19.46
C GLU A 94 -0.70 15.61 -18.92
N LEU A 95 -0.71 15.78 -17.59
CA LEU A 95 -1.05 17.04 -16.92
C LEU A 95 0.12 18.03 -16.83
N GLY A 96 1.34 17.65 -17.21
CA GLY A 96 2.48 18.57 -17.18
C GLY A 96 3.83 17.89 -17.11
N GLU A 97 4.76 18.50 -16.36
CA GLU A 97 6.08 17.91 -16.18
C GLU A 97 5.99 16.62 -15.35
N GLN A 98 6.69 15.57 -15.83
CA GLN A 98 6.78 14.30 -15.13
C GLN A 98 7.38 14.51 -13.75
N PRO A 99 6.66 14.17 -12.66
CA PRO A 99 7.20 14.33 -11.31
C PRO A 99 8.38 13.38 -11.13
N GLU A 100 9.42 13.80 -10.41
CA GLU A 100 10.58 12.95 -10.12
C GLU A 100 10.16 11.69 -9.34
N ARG A 101 9.24 11.88 -8.39
CA ARG A 101 8.71 10.85 -7.50
C ARG A 101 7.20 10.99 -7.33
N VAL A 102 6.54 9.86 -7.12
CA VAL A 102 5.12 9.77 -6.79
C VAL A 102 4.93 8.93 -5.53
N LEU A 103 3.84 9.18 -4.83
CA LEU A 103 3.35 8.37 -3.73
C LEU A 103 2.27 7.43 -4.26
N ILE A 104 2.43 6.13 -4.07
CA ILE A 104 1.37 5.16 -4.37
C ILE A 104 0.75 4.77 -3.03
N CYS A 105 -0.55 4.97 -2.88
CA CYS A 105 -1.30 4.60 -1.68
C CYS A 105 -2.41 3.64 -2.08
N THR A 106 -2.69 2.62 -1.26
CA THR A 106 -3.92 1.83 -1.42
C THR A 106 -5.10 2.53 -0.74
N ALA A 107 -6.32 2.20 -1.16
CA ALA A 107 -7.55 2.85 -0.69
C ALA A 107 -8.31 2.03 0.35
N ASP A 108 -7.58 1.31 1.22
CA ASP A 108 -8.12 0.31 2.13
C ASP A 108 -7.47 0.30 3.53
N LEU A 109 -6.79 1.39 3.89
CA LEU A 109 -6.11 1.58 5.18
C LEU A 109 -7.04 2.32 6.18
N PRO A 110 -7.86 1.61 7.00
CA PRO A 110 -8.73 2.24 7.98
C PRO A 110 -7.98 2.74 9.20
N PHE A 111 -6.65 2.77 9.23
CA PHE A 111 -5.89 3.40 10.32
C PHE A 111 -4.93 4.49 9.84
N LEU A 112 -4.89 4.79 8.52
CA LEU A 112 -4.01 5.83 7.98
C LEU A 112 -4.19 7.19 8.69
N THR A 113 -3.07 7.81 9.07
CA THR A 113 -2.99 9.10 9.76
C THR A 113 -2.03 10.05 9.04
N VAL A 114 -2.12 11.34 9.36
CA VAL A 114 -1.20 12.36 8.82
C VAL A 114 0.23 12.10 9.30
N GLU A 115 0.35 11.69 10.56
CA GLU A 115 1.60 11.39 11.23
C GLU A 115 2.30 10.18 10.59
N SER A 116 1.56 9.11 10.27
CA SER A 116 2.14 7.91 9.65
C SER A 116 2.66 8.18 8.24
N ILE A 117 1.97 9.02 7.46
CA ILE A 117 2.45 9.48 6.15
C ILE A 117 3.73 10.30 6.32
N GLY A 118 3.73 11.29 7.21
CA GLY A 118 4.87 12.16 7.45
C GLY A 118 6.11 11.39 7.91
N ALA A 119 5.96 10.53 8.93
CA ALA A 119 7.03 9.74 9.49
C ALA A 119 7.67 8.79 8.47
N PHE A 120 6.86 8.17 7.60
CA PHE A 120 7.39 7.32 6.52
C PHE A 120 8.17 8.14 5.49
N LEU A 121 7.61 9.25 5.01
CA LEU A 121 8.26 10.09 4.00
C LEU A 121 9.56 10.70 4.50
N ASP A 122 9.63 11.09 5.77
CA ASP A 122 10.83 11.68 6.37
C ASP A 122 11.97 10.66 6.52
N LYS A 123 11.66 9.35 6.57
CA LYS A 123 12.65 8.26 6.59
C LYS A 123 13.04 7.74 5.21
N CYS A 124 12.36 8.17 4.15
CA CYS A 124 12.63 7.70 2.79
C CYS A 124 14.00 8.21 2.29
N PRO A 125 14.95 7.33 1.95
CA PRO A 125 16.20 7.75 1.33
C PRO A 125 15.97 8.32 -0.08
N THR A 126 16.61 9.45 -0.39
CA THR A 126 16.44 10.14 -1.68
C THR A 126 17.17 9.44 -2.84
N ASN A 127 18.18 8.63 -2.55
CA ASN A 127 19.00 7.92 -3.53
C ASN A 127 18.48 6.52 -3.89
N ARG A 128 17.22 6.21 -3.57
CA ARG A 128 16.60 4.90 -3.81
C ARG A 128 15.35 5.08 -4.66
N ASP A 129 15.16 4.16 -5.61
CA ASP A 129 14.07 4.24 -6.57
C ASP A 129 12.72 3.93 -5.90
N PHE A 130 12.67 2.88 -5.07
CA PHE A 130 11.46 2.45 -4.38
C PHE A 130 11.71 2.43 -2.88
N CYS A 131 10.91 3.17 -2.11
CA CYS A 131 10.88 3.09 -0.66
C CYS A 131 9.58 2.40 -0.23
N ILE A 132 9.71 1.36 0.60
CA ILE A 132 8.60 0.51 1.03
C ILE A 132 8.60 0.46 2.57
N PRO A 133 7.50 0.78 3.24
CA PRO A 133 7.40 0.70 4.69
C PRO A 133 7.49 -0.76 5.13
N LEU A 134 8.36 -1.03 6.09
CA LEU A 134 8.52 -2.34 6.71
C LEU A 134 8.21 -2.21 8.20
N ILE A 135 7.23 -3.00 8.66
CA ILE A 135 6.69 -2.96 10.01
C ILE A 135 7.09 -4.27 10.70
N ALA A 136 7.73 -4.19 11.86
CA ALA A 136 8.10 -5.36 12.65
C ALA A 136 6.86 -6.05 13.23
N TYR A 137 6.94 -7.37 13.40
CA TYR A 137 5.86 -8.15 14.02
C TYR A 137 5.52 -7.63 15.42
N GLU A 138 6.53 -7.26 16.20
CA GLU A 138 6.38 -6.76 17.55
C GLU A 138 5.58 -5.46 17.59
N ASP A 139 5.94 -4.48 16.75
CA ASP A 139 5.24 -3.19 16.66
C ASP A 139 3.79 -3.35 16.18
N TYR A 140 3.57 -4.24 15.20
CA TYR A 140 2.23 -4.53 14.69
C TYR A 140 1.38 -5.23 15.75
N ALA A 141 1.91 -6.23 16.43
CA ALA A 141 1.21 -6.99 17.45
C ALA A 141 0.93 -6.16 18.72
N GLU A 142 1.79 -5.20 19.05
CA GLU A 142 1.55 -4.23 20.11
C GLU A 142 0.41 -3.27 19.75
N SER A 143 0.44 -2.72 18.53
CA SER A 143 -0.55 -1.74 18.08
C SER A 143 -1.92 -2.37 17.81
N TYR A 144 -1.93 -3.58 17.24
CA TYR A 144 -3.11 -4.34 16.88
C TYR A 144 -3.05 -5.77 17.45
N PRO A 145 -3.22 -5.94 18.78
CA PRO A 145 -3.18 -7.25 19.40
C PRO A 145 -4.20 -8.21 18.77
N GLN A 146 -3.78 -9.42 18.40
CA GLN A 146 -4.60 -10.45 17.74
C GLN A 146 -5.05 -10.14 16.30
N ALA A 147 -4.68 -8.99 15.72
CA ALA A 147 -4.91 -8.77 14.30
C ALA A 147 -4.01 -9.68 13.47
N SER A 148 -4.55 -10.16 12.36
CA SER A 148 -3.77 -10.92 11.39
C SER A 148 -3.11 -9.97 10.39
N ALA A 149 -1.96 -10.39 9.88
CA ALA A 149 -1.31 -9.80 8.70
C ALA A 149 -0.43 -10.87 8.06
N THR A 150 0.00 -10.63 6.82
CA THR A 150 0.97 -11.51 6.18
C THR A 150 2.38 -11.12 6.62
N PHE A 151 3.03 -12.01 7.38
CA PHE A 151 4.39 -11.82 7.85
C PHE A 151 5.40 -12.70 7.11
N VAL A 152 6.59 -12.15 6.90
CA VAL A 152 7.76 -12.87 6.39
C VAL A 152 8.86 -12.86 7.45
N THR A 153 9.33 -14.06 7.84
CA THR A 153 10.48 -14.19 8.73
C THR A 153 11.78 -14.15 7.93
N LEU A 154 12.59 -13.15 8.22
CA LEU A 154 13.94 -12.94 7.73
C LEU A 154 14.94 -13.16 8.87
N ARG A 155 16.22 -13.21 8.54
CA ARG A 155 17.29 -13.22 9.53
C ARG A 155 17.31 -11.95 10.38
N ASP A 156 16.89 -10.83 9.80
CA ASP A 156 16.86 -9.51 10.46
C ASP A 156 15.62 -9.30 11.33
N GLY A 157 14.66 -10.24 11.33
CA GLY A 157 13.39 -10.10 12.06
C GLY A 157 12.19 -10.64 11.28
N THR A 158 11.00 -10.49 11.84
CA THR A 158 9.74 -10.87 11.18
C THR A 158 8.97 -9.61 10.83
N TYR A 159 8.58 -9.48 9.57
CA TYR A 159 8.09 -8.21 9.05
C TYR A 159 6.86 -8.38 8.16
N THR A 160 6.06 -7.32 8.10
CA THR A 160 5.05 -7.11 7.06
C THR A 160 5.33 -5.78 6.34
N THR A 161 4.85 -5.66 5.11
CA THR A 161 5.01 -4.43 4.31
C THR A 161 3.76 -3.58 4.41
N GLY A 162 3.91 -2.25 4.53
CA GLY A 162 2.78 -1.34 4.43
C GLY A 162 2.37 -1.01 2.99
N CYS A 163 1.28 -0.27 2.84
CA CYS A 163 0.60 0.00 1.58
C CYS A 163 0.75 1.44 1.08
N LEU A 164 1.86 2.09 1.48
CA LEU A 164 2.25 3.44 1.06
C LEU A 164 3.66 3.40 0.48
N PHE A 165 3.84 3.74 -0.80
CA PHE A 165 5.10 3.56 -1.51
C PHE A 165 5.59 4.87 -2.09
N ASN A 166 6.82 5.28 -1.78
CA ASN A 166 7.45 6.45 -2.38
C ASN A 166 8.37 6.00 -3.52
N VAL A 167 8.01 6.33 -4.75
CA VAL A 167 8.57 5.71 -5.96
C VAL A 167 9.08 6.75 -6.95
N GLY A 168 10.30 6.58 -7.44
CA GLY A 168 10.86 7.35 -8.55
C GLY A 168 10.17 6.98 -9.87
N THR A 169 9.60 7.97 -10.57
CA THR A 169 8.75 7.72 -11.74
C THR A 169 9.50 7.10 -12.91
N ARG A 170 10.75 7.53 -13.14
CA ARG A 170 11.62 6.95 -14.18
C ARG A 170 11.94 5.49 -13.90
N ALA A 171 12.13 5.12 -12.64
CA ALA A 171 12.36 3.74 -12.25
C ALA A 171 11.08 2.91 -12.36
N LEU A 172 9.92 3.47 -11.97
CA LEU A 172 8.62 2.85 -12.18
C LEU A 172 8.37 2.50 -13.65
N GLN A 173 8.63 3.44 -14.57
CA GLN A 173 8.52 3.21 -16.01
C GLN A 173 9.47 2.12 -16.51
N LYS A 174 10.72 2.07 -16.02
CA LYS A 174 11.66 0.98 -16.37
C LYS A 174 11.18 -0.37 -15.86
N ALA A 175 10.63 -0.40 -14.65
CA ALA A 175 10.20 -1.62 -13.98
C ALA A 175 8.97 -2.28 -14.64
N ILE A 176 8.17 -1.56 -15.45
CA ILE A 176 6.90 -2.05 -16.04
C ILE A 176 7.04 -3.44 -16.69
N HIS A 177 8.03 -3.62 -17.55
CA HIS A 177 8.24 -4.85 -18.30
C HIS A 177 8.59 -6.04 -17.40
N HIS A 178 9.20 -5.76 -16.25
CA HIS A 178 9.58 -6.77 -15.26
C HIS A 178 8.45 -7.03 -14.26
N VAL A 179 7.74 -5.98 -13.85
CA VAL A 179 6.62 -6.05 -12.90
C VAL A 179 5.50 -6.90 -13.46
N ASP A 180 5.17 -6.80 -14.75
CA ASP A 180 4.15 -7.63 -15.37
C ASP A 180 4.54 -9.12 -15.35
N GLN A 181 5.80 -9.44 -15.63
CA GLN A 181 6.29 -10.82 -15.57
C GLN A 181 6.22 -11.38 -14.15
N VAL A 182 6.62 -10.59 -13.14
CA VAL A 182 6.51 -10.95 -11.72
C VAL A 182 5.03 -11.15 -11.35
N PHE A 183 4.16 -10.24 -11.78
CA PHE A 183 2.73 -10.25 -11.44
C PHE A 183 2.00 -11.45 -12.02
N VAL A 184 2.30 -11.84 -13.26
CA VAL A 184 1.74 -13.06 -13.88
C VAL A 184 2.21 -14.30 -13.13
N ASN A 185 3.50 -14.36 -12.77
CA ASN A 185 4.08 -15.51 -12.09
C ASN A 185 3.73 -15.60 -10.60
N ARG A 186 3.26 -14.52 -9.95
CA ARG A 186 2.95 -14.51 -8.50
C ARG A 186 1.92 -15.56 -8.08
N LYS A 187 1.03 -15.96 -9.00
CA LYS A 187 0.03 -17.01 -8.76
C LYS A 187 0.60 -18.43 -8.87
N SER A 188 1.79 -18.59 -9.44
CA SER A 188 2.48 -19.86 -9.63
C SER A 188 3.67 -19.99 -8.69
N LYS A 189 3.58 -20.90 -7.72
CA LYS A 189 4.68 -21.19 -6.79
C LYS A 189 5.98 -21.55 -7.53
N PHE A 190 5.88 -22.38 -8.57
CA PHE A 190 7.03 -22.78 -9.39
C PHE A 190 7.54 -21.64 -10.29
N GLY A 191 6.65 -20.85 -10.88
CA GLY A 191 7.02 -19.69 -11.70
C GLY A 191 7.80 -18.66 -10.89
N LEU A 192 7.30 -18.34 -9.69
CA LEU A 192 7.96 -17.42 -8.78
C LEU A 192 9.30 -17.99 -8.26
N ALA A 193 9.36 -19.28 -7.91
CA ALA A 193 10.62 -19.93 -7.50
C ALA A 193 11.69 -19.91 -8.60
N ARG A 194 11.30 -20.13 -9.86
CA ARG A 194 12.19 -20.05 -11.02
C ARG A 194 12.70 -18.62 -11.23
N LEU A 195 11.84 -17.63 -11.08
CA LEU A 195 12.19 -16.21 -11.22
C LEU A 195 13.16 -15.75 -10.13
N LEU A 196 12.89 -16.12 -8.87
CA LEU A 196 13.73 -15.74 -7.73
C LEU A 196 15.08 -16.48 -7.71
N GLY A 197 15.10 -17.71 -8.24
CA GLY A 197 16.27 -18.58 -8.26
C GLY A 197 16.40 -19.45 -7.01
N TRP A 198 16.94 -20.65 -7.19
CA TRP A 198 16.97 -21.69 -6.15
C TRP A 198 17.69 -21.26 -4.87
N ARG A 199 18.78 -20.48 -4.98
CA ARG A 199 19.54 -19.98 -3.82
C ARG A 199 18.68 -19.06 -2.95
N PHE A 200 17.96 -18.14 -3.57
CA PHE A 200 17.07 -17.21 -2.87
C PHE A 200 15.95 -17.98 -2.17
N VAL A 201 15.33 -18.93 -2.87
CA VAL A 201 14.27 -19.79 -2.32
C VAL A 201 14.81 -20.63 -1.14
N ALA A 202 16.01 -21.20 -1.24
CA ALA A 202 16.62 -21.96 -0.16
C ALA A 202 16.87 -21.09 1.09
N LEU A 203 17.36 -19.85 0.91
CA LEU A 203 17.52 -18.90 2.00
C LEU A 203 16.17 -18.52 2.64
N TYR A 204 15.14 -18.29 1.82
CA TYR A 204 13.78 -18.01 2.29
C TYR A 204 13.21 -19.18 3.11
N LEU A 205 13.26 -20.41 2.58
CA LEU A 205 12.74 -21.60 3.26
C LEU A 205 13.51 -21.93 4.56
N THR A 206 14.80 -21.61 4.60
CA THR A 206 15.63 -21.78 5.81
C THR A 206 15.58 -20.58 6.76
N LYS A 207 14.75 -19.56 6.46
CA LYS A 207 14.63 -18.30 7.24
C LYS A 207 15.97 -17.57 7.42
N ARG A 208 16.87 -17.70 6.43
CA ARG A 208 18.21 -17.08 6.43
C ARG A 208 18.32 -15.88 5.49
N LEU A 209 17.24 -15.59 4.76
CA LEU A 209 17.17 -14.42 3.90
C LEU A 209 17.24 -13.15 4.73
N THR A 210 18.02 -12.17 4.29
CA THR A 210 18.10 -10.84 4.89
C THR A 210 17.29 -9.83 4.07
N ILE A 211 16.97 -8.68 4.67
CA ILE A 211 16.43 -7.52 3.96
C ILE A 211 17.37 -7.14 2.81
N ARG A 212 18.68 -7.18 3.05
CA ARG A 212 19.68 -6.88 2.03
C ARG A 212 19.59 -7.83 0.84
N ASP A 213 19.42 -9.13 1.08
CA ASP A 213 19.24 -10.12 0.00
C ASP A 213 17.99 -9.82 -0.85
N ILE A 214 16.92 -9.31 -0.23
CA ILE A 214 15.70 -8.89 -0.93
C ILE A 214 15.98 -7.64 -1.79
N GLU A 215 16.62 -6.62 -1.23
CA GLU A 215 17.00 -5.41 -1.98
C GLU A 215 17.87 -5.74 -3.19
N ASP A 216 18.86 -6.62 -3.02
CA ASP A 216 19.76 -7.06 -4.09
C ASP A 216 18.99 -7.87 -5.15
N LYS A 217 18.04 -8.72 -4.74
CA LYS A 217 17.17 -9.46 -5.68
C LYS A 217 16.22 -8.52 -6.43
N VAL A 218 15.70 -7.47 -5.80
CA VAL A 218 14.89 -6.44 -6.46
C VAL A 218 15.72 -5.71 -7.52
N MET A 219 16.96 -5.33 -7.18
CA MET A 219 17.88 -4.73 -8.15
C MET A 219 18.17 -5.66 -9.34
N GLU A 220 18.41 -6.95 -9.08
CA GLU A 220 18.65 -7.95 -10.12
C GLU A 220 17.45 -8.12 -11.07
N LEU A 221 16.23 -8.21 -10.51
CA LEU A 221 15.02 -8.52 -11.28
C LEU A 221 14.39 -7.32 -11.97
N LEU A 222 14.36 -6.17 -11.28
CA LEU A 222 13.64 -4.98 -11.73
C LEU A 222 14.57 -3.89 -12.26
N GLN A 223 15.90 -4.07 -12.15
CA GLN A 223 16.92 -3.07 -12.51
C GLN A 223 16.70 -1.72 -11.82
N CYS A 224 16.14 -1.76 -10.60
CA CYS A 224 15.80 -0.61 -9.78
C CYS A 224 16.18 -0.86 -8.33
N SER A 225 16.58 0.19 -7.62
CA SER A 225 16.93 0.11 -6.21
C SER A 225 15.69 0.14 -5.30
N GLY A 226 15.52 -0.92 -4.50
CA GLY A 226 14.57 -0.94 -3.39
C GLY A 226 15.22 -0.52 -2.07
N ALA A 227 14.43 0.06 -1.18
CA ALA A 227 14.79 0.33 0.20
C ALA A 227 13.62 -0.02 1.12
N ALA A 228 13.88 -0.88 2.10
CA ALA A 228 12.97 -1.10 3.21
C ALA A 228 13.10 0.06 4.21
N VAL A 229 12.00 0.76 4.48
CA VAL A 229 11.93 1.81 5.49
C VAL A 229 11.49 1.16 6.80
N LEU A 230 12.48 0.84 7.63
CA LEU A 230 12.28 0.24 8.95
C LEU A 230 11.55 1.17 9.92
N ASP A 231 11.00 0.57 10.97
CA ASP A 231 10.27 1.26 12.04
C ASP A 231 9.13 2.13 11.47
N SER A 232 8.48 1.62 10.43
CA SER A 232 7.32 2.27 9.83
C SER A 232 6.09 2.09 10.72
N ALA A 233 5.20 3.09 10.69
CA ALA A 233 3.99 3.11 11.50
C ALA A 233 3.06 1.92 11.16
N PRO A 234 2.57 1.13 12.13
CA PRO A 234 1.69 -0.02 11.90
C PRO A 234 0.39 0.31 11.14
N GLU A 235 -0.10 1.55 11.25
CA GLU A 235 -1.21 2.12 10.48
C GLU A 235 -1.04 1.99 8.97
N LEU A 236 0.20 1.92 8.48
CA LEU A 236 0.50 1.74 7.06
C LEU A 236 0.30 0.30 6.59
N ALA A 237 0.25 -0.68 7.50
CA ALA A 237 0.14 -2.10 7.18
C ALA A 237 -1.22 -2.73 7.53
N TYR A 238 -2.06 -2.03 8.30
CA TYR A 238 -3.39 -2.53 8.61
C TYR A 238 -4.36 -2.17 7.49
N ASP A 239 -4.74 -3.17 6.69
CA ASP A 239 -5.75 -3.06 5.64
C ASP A 239 -6.94 -4.00 5.91
N ILE A 240 -8.10 -3.70 5.31
CA ILE A 240 -9.35 -4.47 5.54
C ILE A 240 -9.65 -5.46 4.40
N ASP A 241 -8.79 -6.46 4.24
CA ASP A 241 -8.93 -7.50 3.20
C ASP A 241 -10.11 -8.45 3.44
N TYR A 242 -10.29 -8.87 4.68
CA TYR A 242 -11.29 -9.85 5.09
C TYR A 242 -12.29 -9.28 6.09
N ILE A 243 -13.40 -10.01 6.28
CA ILE A 243 -14.45 -9.60 7.21
C ILE A 243 -13.95 -9.60 8.66
N GLU A 244 -13.01 -10.47 9.00
CA GLU A 244 -12.36 -10.53 10.31
C GLU A 244 -11.57 -9.25 10.59
N ASP A 245 -10.86 -8.72 9.60
CA ASP A 245 -10.13 -7.45 9.71
C ASP A 245 -11.09 -6.29 9.96
N TYR A 246 -12.22 -6.28 9.26
CA TYR A 246 -13.26 -5.27 9.48
C TYR A 246 -13.84 -5.32 10.91
N TYR A 247 -14.22 -6.50 11.39
CA TYR A 247 -14.75 -6.64 12.74
C TYR A 247 -13.72 -6.28 13.80
N TYR A 248 -12.46 -6.68 13.59
CA TYR A 248 -11.37 -6.27 14.44
C TYR A 248 -11.27 -4.76 14.51
N ALA A 249 -11.19 -4.09 13.35
CA ALA A 249 -11.00 -2.65 13.29
C ALA A 249 -12.12 -1.88 14.01
N ILE A 250 -13.39 -2.29 13.82
CA ILE A 250 -14.54 -1.67 14.48
C ILE A 250 -14.49 -1.86 16.00
N ASN A 251 -14.12 -3.06 16.47
CA ASN A 251 -14.01 -3.36 17.91
C ASN A 251 -12.82 -2.65 18.56
N TYR A 252 -11.71 -2.57 17.85
CA TYR A 252 -10.51 -1.83 18.24
C TYR A 252 -10.86 -0.36 18.48
N LEU A 253 -11.46 0.30 17.49
CA LEU A 253 -11.84 1.71 17.62
C LEU A 253 -12.78 1.98 18.80
N ARG A 254 -13.78 1.11 19.00
CA ARG A 254 -14.71 1.22 20.14
C ARG A 254 -13.99 1.11 21.49
N SER A 255 -12.97 0.26 21.56
CA SER A 255 -12.20 0.03 22.79
C SER A 255 -11.27 1.20 23.09
N SER A 256 -10.55 1.70 22.08
CA SER A 256 -9.66 2.86 22.21
C SER A 256 -10.41 4.12 22.65
N ARG A 257 -11.64 4.32 22.14
CA ARG A 257 -12.53 5.42 22.59
C ARG A 257 -12.96 5.31 24.04
N LYS A 258 -13.24 4.10 24.53
CA LYS A 258 -13.61 3.90 25.94
C LYS A 258 -12.45 4.24 26.86
N VAL A 259 -11.23 3.85 26.50
CA VAL A 259 -10.03 4.21 27.27
C VAL A 259 -9.82 5.72 27.28
N ALA A 260 -9.94 6.39 26.13
CA ALA A 260 -9.79 7.84 26.02
C ALA A 260 -10.87 8.64 26.76
N ALA A 261 -12.07 8.08 26.99
CA ALA A 261 -13.15 8.74 27.71
C ALA A 261 -13.06 8.59 29.25
N ILE A 262 -12.16 7.73 29.75
CA ILE A 262 -11.94 7.47 31.18
C ILE A 262 -10.77 8.31 31.72
N HIS A 263 -9.96 8.90 30.84
CA HIS A 263 -8.84 9.80 31.14
C HIS A 263 -9.20 11.25 30.83
#